data_AF-T1GRW2-F1
#
_entry.id   AF-T1GRW2-F1
#
_cell.length_a   1.000
_cell.length_b   1.000
_cell.length_c   1.000
_cell.angle_alpha   90.00
_cell.angle_beta   90.00
_cell.angle_gamma   90.00
#
_symmetry.space_group_name_H-M   'P 1'
#
loop_
_entity.id
_entity.type
_entity.pdbx_description
1 polymer ?
#
loop_
_entity_poly.entity_id
_entity_poly.type
_entity_poly.pdbx_seq_one_letter_code
_entity_poly.pdbx_strand_id
1 'polypeptide(L)'
;MRQQPSLVDIHVPDGHKFTICGDIHGQFFDLMNIFKLNGIPSPTNPYLFNGDFVDRGSFSVECIFTLFGFKLLYPDSFFLSRGNHESSNMNQMYGFTGEVTAKYTSTMADMFTQVFNWLPLCH
;
A
#
# COMPACT_ATOMS: atom_id res chain seq x y z
N MET A 1 -2.13 9.88 5.95
CA MET A 1 -2.46 10.08 4.53
C MET A 1 -3.29 11.34 4.29
N ARG A 2 -4.48 11.53 4.90
CA ARG A 2 -5.33 12.74 4.70
C ARG A 2 -4.65 14.12 4.83
N GLN A 3 -3.59 14.24 5.64
CA GLN A 3 -2.85 15.49 5.83
C GLN A 3 -1.69 15.68 4.83
N GLN A 4 -1.38 14.68 4.01
CA GLN A 4 -0.30 14.74 3.03
C GLN A 4 -0.77 15.45 1.74
N PRO A 5 0.12 16.20 1.05
CA PRO A 5 -0.15 16.72 -0.28
C PRO A 5 -0.28 15.59 -1.32
N SER A 6 -0.80 15.91 -2.51
CA SER A 6 -0.87 14.95 -3.61
C SER A 6 0.51 14.58 -4.20
N LEU A 7 1.47 15.50 -4.15
CA LEU A 7 2.88 15.29 -4.46
C LEU A 7 3.67 15.33 -3.15
N VAL A 8 4.36 14.24 -2.78
CA VAL A 8 5.12 14.13 -1.53
C VAL A 8 6.61 14.08 -1.82
N ASP A 9 7.35 15.15 -1.54
CA ASP A 9 8.80 15.17 -1.71
C ASP A 9 9.51 14.24 -0.70
N ILE A 10 10.35 13.35 -1.20
CA ILE A 10 11.19 12.45 -0.39
C ILE A 10 12.65 12.87 -0.54
N HIS A 11 13.28 13.27 0.56
CA HIS A 11 14.72 13.52 0.59
C HIS A 11 15.47 12.23 0.98
N VAL A 12 16.36 11.76 0.10
CA VAL A 12 17.25 10.62 0.36
C VAL A 12 18.67 11.17 0.57
N PRO A 13 19.23 11.13 1.80
CA PRO A 13 20.57 11.63 2.06
C PRO A 13 21.64 10.83 1.32
N ASP A 14 22.79 11.46 1.07
CA ASP A 14 23.93 10.80 0.43
C ASP A 14 24.33 9.51 1.16
N GLY A 15 24.64 8.47 0.39
CA GLY A 15 25.03 7.16 0.90
C GLY A 15 23.89 6.34 1.53
N HIS A 16 22.66 6.85 1.58
CA HIS A 16 21.51 6.09 2.06
C HIS A 16 20.78 5.38 0.91
N LYS A 17 20.19 4.22 1.23
CA LYS A 17 19.38 3.46 0.29
C LYS A 17 17.90 3.85 0.40
N PHE A 18 17.21 3.77 -0.72
CA PHE A 18 15.75 3.91 -0.78
C PHE A 18 15.20 2.85 -1.73
N THR A 19 14.17 2.12 -1.30
CA THR A 19 13.60 1.02 -2.09
C THR A 19 12.27 1.44 -2.70
N ILE A 20 12.10 1.22 -4.00
CA ILE A 20 10.83 1.43 -4.69
C ILE A 20 10.31 0.06 -5.15
N CYS A 21 9.09 -0.26 -4.76
CA CYS A 21 8.35 -1.44 -5.18
C CYS A 21 7.20 -1.02 -6.08
N GLY A 22 6.99 -1.78 -7.17
CA GLY A 22 5.79 -1.66 -8.00
C GLY A 22 4.62 -2.47 -7.42
N ASP A 23 3.75 -2.90 -8.32
CA ASP A 23 2.50 -3.59 -8.05
C ASP A 23 2.71 -4.85 -7.19
N ILE A 24 1.82 -5.07 -6.22
CA ILE A 24 1.79 -6.29 -5.39
C ILE A 24 0.59 -7.15 -5.74
N HIS A 25 -0.55 -6.55 -6.10
CA HIS A 25 -1.77 -7.25 -6.51
C HIS A 25 -2.16 -8.43 -5.61
N GLY A 26 -2.23 -8.20 -4.30
CA GLY A 26 -2.65 -9.23 -3.34
C GLY A 26 -1.73 -10.46 -3.24
N GLN A 27 -0.48 -10.38 -3.70
CA GLN A 27 0.52 -11.43 -3.57
C GLN A 27 1.24 -11.36 -2.22
N PHE A 28 0.52 -11.62 -1.12
CA PHE A 28 1.04 -11.42 0.24
C PHE A 28 2.33 -12.18 0.56
N PHE A 29 2.47 -13.41 0.07
CA PHE A 29 3.68 -14.21 0.31
C PHE A 29 4.90 -13.63 -0.42
N ASP A 30 4.70 -13.03 -1.60
CA ASP A 30 5.75 -12.34 -2.33
C ASP A 30 6.11 -11.01 -1.65
N LEU A 31 5.14 -10.29 -1.09
CA LEU A 31 5.39 -9.13 -0.23
C LEU A 31 6.27 -9.49 0.98
N MET A 32 5.98 -10.61 1.65
CA MET A 32 6.82 -11.11 2.75
C MET A 32 8.22 -11.51 2.26
N ASN A 33 8.33 -12.05 1.04
CA ASN A 33 9.61 -12.37 0.43
C ASN A 33 10.43 -11.11 0.12
N ILE A 34 9.81 -10.02 -0.34
CA ILE A 34 10.48 -8.71 -0.51
C ILE A 34 11.12 -8.28 0.80
N PHE A 35 10.38 -8.32 1.91
CA PHE A 35 10.91 -7.94 3.23
C PHE A 35 11.99 -8.90 3.75
N LYS A 36 11.89 -10.19 3.42
CA LYS A 36 12.93 -11.17 3.75
C LYS A 36 14.24 -10.90 3.01
N LEU A 37 14.17 -10.52 1.74
CA LEU A 37 15.34 -10.32 0.88
C LEU A 37 15.99 -8.94 1.08
N ASN A 38 15.19 -7.88 1.17
CA ASN A 38 15.68 -6.50 1.20
C ASN A 38 15.62 -5.88 2.62
N GLY A 39 15.14 -6.65 3.60
CA GLY A 39 14.98 -6.24 4.98
C GLY A 39 13.61 -5.61 5.25
N ILE A 40 13.14 -5.74 6.49
CA ILE A 40 11.89 -5.15 6.96
C ILE A 40 11.96 -3.61 6.86
N PRO A 41 10.84 -2.92 6.56
CA PRO A 41 10.79 -1.46 6.58
C PRO A 41 11.23 -0.87 7.92
N SER A 42 12.00 0.21 7.86
CA SER A 42 12.45 0.97 9.03
C SER A 42 12.92 2.37 8.62
N PRO A 43 13.22 3.29 9.56
CA PRO A 43 13.82 4.59 9.23
C PRO A 43 15.16 4.49 8.49
N THR A 44 15.90 3.39 8.66
CA THR A 44 17.17 3.14 7.96
C THR A 44 17.00 2.25 6.72
N ASN A 45 15.79 1.78 6.44
CA ASN A 45 15.43 0.97 5.28
C ASN A 45 14.07 1.43 4.71
N PRO A 46 14.00 2.63 4.11
CA PRO A 46 12.76 3.21 3.66
C PRO A 46 12.23 2.56 2.37
N TYR A 47 10.91 2.56 2.22
CA TYR A 47 10.20 1.98 1.08
C TYR A 47 9.15 2.94 0.52
N LEU A 48 9.01 2.94 -0.80
CA LEU A 48 7.82 3.40 -1.53
C LEU A 48 7.17 2.20 -2.21
N PHE A 49 5.89 1.95 -1.95
CA PHE A 49 5.07 1.06 -2.79
C PHE A 49 4.22 1.90 -3.73
N ASN A 50 4.42 1.70 -5.03
CA ASN A 50 3.92 2.59 -6.08
C ASN A 50 2.56 2.16 -6.63
N GLY A 51 1.57 2.01 -5.75
CA GLY A 51 0.20 1.64 -6.11
C GLY A 51 -0.01 0.14 -6.37
N ASP A 52 -1.25 -0.18 -6.75
CA ASP A 52 -1.70 -1.51 -7.16
C ASP A 52 -1.35 -2.61 -6.13
N PHE A 53 -1.74 -2.32 -4.89
CA PHE A 53 -1.54 -3.20 -3.74
C PHE A 53 -2.54 -4.36 -3.71
N VAL A 54 -3.75 -4.08 -4.17
CA VAL A 54 -4.94 -4.94 -4.09
C VAL A 54 -5.39 -5.41 -5.47
N ASP A 55 -6.48 -6.19 -5.47
CA ASP A 55 -7.09 -6.84 -6.64
C ASP A 55 -6.19 -7.91 -7.28
N ARG A 56 -6.79 -8.74 -8.16
CA ARG A 56 -6.18 -9.89 -8.85
C ARG A 56 -5.80 -11.06 -7.91
N GLY A 57 -4.94 -10.82 -6.93
CA GLY A 57 -4.55 -11.81 -5.93
C GLY A 57 -5.54 -11.93 -4.78
N SER A 58 -5.59 -13.11 -4.16
CA SER A 58 -6.59 -13.46 -3.12
C SER A 58 -6.16 -13.15 -1.69
N PHE A 59 -5.04 -12.44 -1.51
CA PHE A 59 -4.53 -12.00 -0.21
C PHE A 59 -4.35 -10.47 -0.16
N SER A 60 -5.25 -9.75 -0.85
CA SER A 60 -5.21 -8.29 -0.93
C SER A 60 -5.43 -7.63 0.44
N VAL A 61 -6.27 -8.22 1.28
CA VAL A 61 -6.55 -7.70 2.63
C VAL A 61 -5.32 -7.80 3.53
N GLU A 62 -4.59 -8.91 3.47
CA GLU A 62 -3.35 -9.10 4.22
C GLU A 62 -2.26 -8.13 3.73
N CYS A 63 -2.13 -7.93 2.42
CA CYS A 63 -1.24 -6.93 1.83
C CYS A 63 -1.54 -5.53 2.37
N ILE A 64 -2.78 -5.05 2.20
CA ILE A 64 -3.09 -3.67 2.54
C ILE A 64 -3.03 -3.38 4.04
N PHE A 65 -3.43 -4.33 4.90
CA PHE A 65 -3.25 -4.16 6.34
C PHE A 65 -1.78 -4.12 6.75
N THR A 66 -0.93 -4.93 6.11
CA THR A 66 0.52 -4.91 6.36
C THR A 66 1.13 -3.57 5.95
N LEU A 67 0.81 -3.08 4.74
CA LEU A 67 1.27 -1.80 4.24
C LEU A 67 0.79 -0.62 5.12
N PHE A 68 -0.48 -0.62 5.51
CA PHE A 68 -1.01 0.39 6.43
C PHE A 68 -0.37 0.31 7.82
N GLY A 69 -0.10 -0.89 8.32
CA GLY A 69 0.63 -1.09 9.57
C GLY A 69 2.01 -0.42 9.53
N PHE A 70 2.80 -0.66 8.48
CA PHE A 70 4.08 0.03 8.31
C PHE A 70 3.94 1.52 8.08
N LYS A 71 2.91 1.98 7.34
CA LYS A 71 2.67 3.42 7.16
C LYS A 71 2.37 4.13 8.48
N LEU A 72 1.64 3.47 9.39
CA LEU A 72 1.36 4.01 10.73
C LEU A 72 2.60 3.97 11.62
N LEU A 73 3.41 2.92 11.53
CA LEU A 73 4.61 2.73 12.35
C LEU A 73 5.76 3.65 11.92
N TYR A 74 5.92 3.86 10.61
CA TYR A 74 7.02 4.60 10.00
C TYR A 74 6.51 5.66 9.00
N PRO A 75 5.74 6.66 9.47
CA PRO A 75 5.05 7.62 8.59
C PRO A 75 6.00 8.41 7.68
N ASP A 76 7.25 8.64 8.11
CA ASP A 76 8.25 9.46 7.40
C ASP A 76 9.30 8.62 6.62
N SER A 77 9.17 7.29 6.63
CA SER A 77 10.08 6.38 5.92
C SER A 77 9.38 5.22 5.19
N PHE A 78 8.04 5.17 5.25
CA PHE A 78 7.21 4.25 4.50
C PHE A 78 6.16 5.01 3.71
N PHE A 79 6.17 4.86 2.39
CA PHE A 79 5.40 5.66 1.45
C PHE A 79 4.52 4.78 0.58
N LEU A 80 3.32 5.28 0.25
CA LEU A 80 2.31 4.58 -0.54
C LEU A 80 1.77 5.57 -1.58
N SER A 81 1.97 5.30 -2.86
CA SER A 81 1.30 6.03 -3.95
C SER A 81 -0.04 5.36 -4.29
N ARG A 82 -0.99 6.12 -4.80
CA ARG A 82 -2.24 5.58 -5.34
C ARG A 82 -2.03 4.96 -6.72
N GLY A 83 -2.40 3.69 -6.88
CA GLY A 83 -2.55 3.05 -8.18
C GLY A 83 -3.99 3.12 -8.69
N ASN A 84 -4.23 2.62 -9.91
CA ASN A 84 -5.59 2.57 -10.46
C ASN A 84 -6.46 1.52 -9.76
N HIS A 85 -5.84 0.47 -9.21
CA HIS A 85 -6.54 -0.54 -8.44
C HIS A 85 -6.95 -0.06 -7.03
N GLU A 86 -6.47 1.08 -6.54
CA GLU A 86 -7.01 1.74 -5.34
C GLU A 86 -8.21 2.65 -5.67
N SER A 87 -9.20 2.10 -6.41
CA SER A 87 -10.43 2.78 -6.82
C SER A 87 -11.65 1.86 -6.72
N SER A 88 -12.82 2.46 -6.41
CA SER A 88 -14.07 1.70 -6.20
C SER A 88 -14.46 0.83 -7.39
N ASN A 89 -14.31 1.35 -8.61
CA ASN A 89 -14.70 0.64 -9.82
C ASN A 89 -13.82 -0.59 -10.06
N MET A 90 -12.51 -0.47 -9.81
CA MET A 90 -11.60 -1.59 -9.95
C MET A 90 -11.84 -2.64 -8.86
N ASN A 91 -11.98 -2.21 -7.61
CA ASN A 91 -12.17 -3.15 -6.49
C ASN A 91 -13.46 -3.98 -6.59
N GLN A 92 -14.52 -3.41 -7.14
CA GLN A 92 -15.78 -4.13 -7.39
C GLN A 92 -15.62 -5.19 -8.49
N MET A 93 -14.80 -4.92 -9.50
CA MET A 93 -14.65 -5.78 -10.68
C MET A 93 -13.56 -6.85 -10.49
N TYR A 94 -12.48 -6.53 -9.77
CA TYR A 94 -11.25 -7.33 -9.76
C TYR A 94 -10.92 -8.00 -8.42
N GLY A 95 -11.85 -7.98 -7.48
CA GLY A 95 -11.91 -8.93 -6.38
C GLY A 95 -11.78 -8.34 -4.98
N PHE A 96 -11.17 -7.16 -4.80
CA PHE A 96 -10.90 -6.64 -3.47
C PHE A 96 -12.17 -6.35 -2.66
N THR A 97 -13.22 -5.78 -3.27
CA THR A 97 -14.51 -5.57 -2.56
C THR A 97 -15.12 -6.90 -2.13
N GLY A 98 -15.02 -7.93 -2.98
CA GLY A 98 -15.47 -9.28 -2.66
C GLY A 98 -14.67 -9.90 -1.52
N GLU A 99 -13.34 -9.77 -1.55
CA GLU A 99 -12.44 -10.28 -0.51
C GLU A 99 -12.72 -9.62 0.85
N VAL A 100 -12.82 -8.28 0.89
CA VAL A 100 -13.13 -7.53 2.12
C VAL A 100 -14.48 -7.93 2.67
N THR A 101 -15.50 -8.06 1.82
CA THR A 101 -16.86 -8.41 2.27
C THR A 101 -16.91 -9.85 2.79
N ALA A 102 -16.14 -10.77 2.19
CA ALA A 102 -16.06 -12.16 2.64
C ALA A 102 -15.29 -12.31 3.97
N LYS A 103 -14.22 -11.55 4.17
CA LYS A 103 -13.38 -11.62 5.39
C LYS A 103 -13.89 -10.72 6.53
N TYR A 104 -14.59 -9.64 6.20
CA TYR A 104 -15.06 -8.62 7.14
C TYR A 104 -16.51 -8.21 6.84
N THR A 105 -16.75 -7.00 6.33
CA THR A 105 -18.08 -6.43 6.09
C THR A 105 -18.05 -5.49 4.89
N SER A 106 -19.22 -5.22 4.30
CA SER A 106 -19.36 -4.19 3.25
C SER A 106 -18.97 -2.80 3.76
N THR A 107 -19.29 -2.48 5.02
CA THR A 107 -18.86 -1.23 5.67
C THR A 107 -17.34 -1.09 5.69
N MET A 108 -16.60 -2.18 5.89
CA MET A 108 -15.14 -2.16 5.79
C MET A 108 -14.67 -1.83 4.37
N ALA A 109 -15.35 -2.34 3.34
CA ALA A 109 -15.03 -2.03 1.94
C ALA A 109 -15.23 -0.53 1.63
N ASP A 110 -16.30 0.08 2.16
CA ASP A 110 -16.54 1.52 2.04
C ASP A 110 -15.45 2.34 2.75
N MET A 111 -14.98 1.88 3.92
CA MET A 111 -13.88 2.52 4.63
C MET A 111 -12.57 2.44 3.85
N PHE A 112 -12.22 1.30 3.25
CA PHE A 112 -11.04 1.20 2.38
C PHE A 112 -11.12 2.19 1.22
N THR A 113 -12.27 2.30 0.56
CA THR A 113 -12.49 3.27 -0.53
C THR A 113 -12.21 4.70 -0.08
N GLN A 114 -12.71 5.09 1.11
CA GLN A 114 -12.43 6.42 1.67
C GLN A 114 -10.95 6.64 1.95
N VAL A 115 -10.25 5.63 2.49
CA VAL A 115 -8.81 5.71 2.78
C VAL A 115 -7.99 5.79 1.49
N PHE A 116 -8.32 5.02 0.47
CA PHE A 116 -7.67 5.05 -0.84
C PHE A 116 -7.78 6.41 -1.52
N ASN A 117 -8.89 7.13 -1.30
CA ASN A 117 -9.04 8.50 -1.80
C ASN A 117 -8.08 9.51 -1.17
N TRP A 118 -7.41 9.17 -0.07
CA TRP A 118 -6.41 10.01 0.59
C TRP A 118 -4.96 9.63 0.27
N LEU A 119 -4.72 8.61 -0.55
CA LEU A 119 -3.37 8.25 -0.98
C LEU A 119 -2.77 9.37 -1.85
N PRO A 120 -1.50 9.78 -1.63
CA PRO A 120 -0.76 10.63 -2.54
C PRO A 120 -0.73 10.07 -3.97
N LEU A 121 -0.66 10.94 -4.97
CA LEU A 121 -0.64 10.56 -6.38
C LEU A 121 0.78 10.37 -6.92
N CYS A 122 1.75 11.07 -6.33
CA CYS A 122 3.16 10.98 -6.71
C CYS A 122 4.08 11.31 -5.53
N HIS A 123 5.34 10.88 -5.65
CA HIS A 123 6.44 11.12 -4.72
C HIS A 123 7.67 11.58 -5.50
#